data_AF-A0A9Q3ZY77-F1
#
_entry.id   AF-A0A9Q3ZY77-F1
#
_cell.length_a   1.000
_cell.length_b   1.000
_cell.length_c   1.000
_cell.angle_alpha   90.00
_cell.angle_beta   90.00
_cell.angle_gamma   90.00
#
_symmetry.space_group_name_H-M   'P 1'
#
loop_
_entity.id
_entity.type
_entity.pdbx_description
1 polymer ?
#
loop_
_entity_poly.entity_id
_entity_poly.type
_entity_poly.pdbx_seq_one_letter_code
_entity_poly.pdbx_strand_id
1 'polypeptide(L)'
;MFKPTRLSLTLAALLTSAAVQADIEVPLGSTQRVTQLFAYPNNCNVICVRPWTLEQTAEHYLNQSLQRDGYSRAKVSVKTHDGQVSATFSGVPDAYGQPLTALLNTADLAYQGASTLNSDGKWAYNWYLFLPLGMALENRKSIELLHFPPDYSLTQAQDYLESATTDRWAALLTDNGVPATETPAYQTIIDIAPIAAPSNAGKDLENVYSYFTDYQTRMVQELSLHANGSLPMVAFGTPVRNWIKQQYGQTVGVLGLTQISPTAGKTVSVLGSNHPSYIWYAADPASYDGNEQKADEAGLKVMGQDLSAACWQAGMGQKPASDPNVLLKACMNTWQVTRKEQTCELFYTSVRNLSPEKANAMCATAAIKTQLKQLKNPAPAPAVSNPAL
;
A
#
# COMPACT_ATOMS: atom_id res chain seq x y z
N MET A 1 16.93 6.66 72.30
CA MET A 1 17.77 6.06 71.23
C MET A 1 17.92 4.58 71.57
N PHE A 2 17.48 3.55 70.84
CA PHE A 2 16.79 3.33 69.57
C PHE A 2 15.90 2.08 69.77
N LYS A 3 14.69 2.04 69.19
CA LYS A 3 13.90 0.80 69.02
C LYS A 3 14.15 0.24 67.62
N PRO A 4 14.34 -1.07 67.42
CA PRO A 4 14.39 -1.63 66.07
C PRO A 4 12.96 -1.95 65.61
N THR A 5 12.54 -1.25 64.57
CA THR A 5 11.30 -1.48 63.83
C THR A 5 11.49 -2.70 62.92
N ARG A 6 10.64 -3.72 63.05
CA ARG A 6 10.62 -4.87 62.14
C ARG A 6 10.06 -4.43 60.79
N LEU A 7 10.89 -4.48 59.75
CA LEU A 7 10.49 -4.28 58.36
C LEU A 7 10.05 -5.62 57.79
N SER A 8 8.74 -5.83 57.61
CA SER A 8 8.21 -6.97 56.87
C SER A 8 8.07 -6.58 55.40
N LEU A 9 8.97 -7.08 54.55
CA LEU A 9 8.88 -6.98 53.10
C LEU A 9 7.98 -8.11 52.58
N THR A 10 6.77 -7.77 52.16
CA THR A 10 5.91 -8.65 51.37
C THR A 10 6.38 -8.63 49.90
N LEU A 11 7.00 -9.72 49.46
CA LEU A 11 7.38 -9.93 48.07
C LEU A 11 6.15 -10.44 47.28
N ALA A 12 5.50 -9.56 46.52
CA ALA A 12 4.46 -9.96 45.58
C ALA A 12 5.12 -10.50 44.30
N ALA A 13 5.12 -11.83 44.12
CA ALA A 13 5.55 -12.47 42.89
C ALA A 13 4.45 -12.32 41.82
N LEU A 14 4.69 -11.46 40.83
CA LEU A 14 3.93 -11.43 39.58
C LEU A 14 4.29 -12.68 38.76
N LEU A 15 3.48 -13.73 38.88
CA LEU A 15 3.48 -14.85 37.93
C LEU A 15 2.82 -14.37 36.64
N THR A 16 3.62 -13.82 35.72
CA THR A 16 3.19 -13.69 34.31
C THR A 16 3.18 -15.08 33.70
N SER A 17 2.03 -15.74 33.71
CA SER A 17 1.80 -16.95 32.92
C SER A 17 1.97 -16.60 31.44
N ALA A 18 3.13 -16.91 30.87
CA ALA A 18 3.29 -16.96 29.43
C ALA A 18 2.43 -18.13 28.94
N ALA A 19 1.23 -17.83 28.44
CA ALA A 19 0.47 -18.81 27.69
C ALA A 19 1.33 -19.19 26.47
N VAL A 20 1.85 -20.42 26.46
CA VAL A 20 2.47 -20.99 25.27
C VAL A 20 1.33 -21.23 24.30
N GLN A 21 1.14 -20.31 23.34
CA GLN A 21 0.22 -20.53 22.24
C GLN A 21 0.75 -21.72 21.41
N ALA A 22 -0.14 -22.65 21.06
CA ALA A 22 0.22 -23.78 20.23
C ALA A 22 0.57 -23.29 18.82
N ASP A 23 1.46 -24.01 18.16
CA ASP A 23 1.75 -23.75 16.75
C ASP A 23 0.51 -24.05 15.92
N ILE A 24 0.23 -23.21 14.92
CA ILE A 24 -0.84 -23.45 13.94
C ILE A 24 -0.23 -23.93 12.64
N GLU A 25 -0.84 -24.94 12.04
CA GLU A 25 -0.49 -25.40 10.70
C GLU A 25 -1.53 -24.90 9.69
N VAL A 26 -1.05 -24.25 8.63
CA VAL A 26 -1.87 -23.68 7.57
C VAL A 26 -1.49 -24.36 6.25
N PRO A 27 -2.41 -25.12 5.61
CA PRO A 27 -2.14 -25.71 4.31
C PRO A 27 -2.08 -24.62 3.24
N LEU A 28 -0.96 -24.53 2.53
CA LEU A 28 -0.78 -23.60 1.40
C LEU A 28 -1.26 -24.22 0.08
N GLY A 29 -1.36 -25.56 0.02
CA GLY A 29 -1.88 -26.33 -1.11
C GLY A 29 -0.80 -27.18 -1.78
N SER A 30 -1.05 -27.63 -3.01
CA SER A 30 -0.07 -28.43 -3.74
C SER A 30 1.18 -27.64 -4.09
N THR A 31 2.31 -28.32 -4.30
CA THR A 31 3.55 -27.70 -4.80
C THR A 31 3.30 -26.87 -6.06
N GLN A 32 2.43 -27.34 -6.97
CA GLN A 32 2.06 -26.61 -8.17
C GLN A 32 1.33 -25.30 -7.86
N ARG A 33 0.32 -25.34 -6.97
CA ARG A 33 -0.43 -24.14 -6.58
C ARG A 33 0.48 -23.11 -5.93
N VAL A 34 1.32 -23.53 -4.97
CA VAL A 34 2.24 -22.60 -4.29
C VAL A 34 3.25 -22.03 -5.28
N THR A 35 3.74 -22.83 -6.23
CA THR A 35 4.62 -22.35 -7.31
C THR A 35 3.96 -21.22 -8.09
N GLN A 36 2.70 -21.39 -8.48
CA GLN A 36 1.94 -20.41 -9.25
C GLN A 36 1.66 -19.13 -8.44
N LEU A 37 1.13 -19.27 -7.23
CA LEU A 37 0.68 -18.13 -6.43
C LEU A 37 1.85 -17.32 -5.85
N PHE A 38 2.95 -17.97 -5.49
CA PHE A 38 4.16 -17.28 -5.00
C PHE A 38 5.10 -16.86 -6.14
N ALA A 39 4.64 -16.96 -7.39
CA ALA A 39 5.37 -16.63 -8.62
C ALA A 39 6.73 -17.36 -8.75
N TYR A 40 6.91 -18.50 -8.09
CA TYR A 40 8.19 -19.19 -7.99
C TYR A 40 8.61 -19.82 -9.33
N PRO A 41 9.90 -19.72 -9.73
CA PRO A 41 10.93 -18.86 -9.15
C PRO A 41 10.66 -17.39 -9.49
N ASN A 42 10.57 -16.55 -8.47
CA ASN A 42 10.11 -15.17 -8.58
C ASN A 42 11.24 -14.13 -8.51
N ASN A 43 12.48 -14.58 -8.40
CA ASN A 43 13.71 -13.79 -8.34
C ASN A 43 14.67 -14.16 -9.48
N CYS A 44 14.14 -14.81 -10.52
CA CYS A 44 14.84 -15.29 -11.68
C CYS A 44 14.25 -14.65 -12.93
N ASN A 45 15.10 -13.98 -13.71
CA ASN A 45 14.82 -13.71 -15.12
C ASN A 45 15.99 -14.29 -15.94
N VAL A 46 16.86 -13.44 -16.50
CA VAL A 46 18.12 -13.87 -17.14
C VAL A 46 19.13 -14.39 -16.10
N ILE A 47 19.07 -13.85 -14.88
CA ILE A 47 19.90 -14.26 -13.73
C ILE A 47 18.97 -14.44 -12.53
N CYS A 48 19.25 -15.45 -11.71
CA CYS A 48 18.60 -15.63 -10.41
C CYS A 48 19.37 -14.85 -9.35
N VAL A 49 18.74 -13.86 -8.73
CA VAL A 49 19.38 -13.02 -7.70
C VAL A 49 19.59 -13.82 -6.41
N ARG A 50 18.70 -14.79 -6.12
CA ARG A 50 18.79 -15.65 -4.94
C ARG A 50 18.35 -17.08 -5.28
N PRO A 51 19.13 -18.12 -4.93
CA PRO A 51 18.76 -19.51 -5.20
C PRO A 51 17.83 -20.06 -4.11
N TRP A 52 16.66 -19.44 -3.94
CA TRP A 52 15.67 -19.89 -2.94
C TRP A 52 14.94 -21.15 -3.40
N THR A 53 14.58 -22.01 -2.45
CA THR A 53 13.58 -23.07 -2.68
C THR A 53 12.16 -22.50 -2.64
N LEU A 54 11.17 -23.27 -3.08
CA LEU A 54 9.76 -22.89 -2.99
C LEU A 54 9.36 -22.56 -1.54
N GLU A 55 9.81 -23.38 -0.58
CA GLU A 55 9.56 -23.17 0.84
C GLU A 55 10.18 -21.86 1.33
N GLN A 56 11.42 -21.56 0.94
CA GLN A 56 12.08 -20.31 1.32
C GLN A 56 11.39 -19.08 0.73
N THR A 57 10.93 -19.15 -0.52
CA THR A 57 10.14 -18.07 -1.13
C THR A 57 8.83 -17.84 -0.38
N ALA A 58 8.09 -18.90 -0.06
CA ALA A 58 6.85 -18.77 0.69
C ALA A 58 7.11 -18.26 2.12
N GLU A 59 8.09 -18.83 2.82
CA GLU A 59 8.47 -18.44 4.18
C GLU A 59 8.91 -16.97 4.27
N HIS A 60 9.58 -16.46 3.25
CA HIS A 60 9.99 -15.06 3.16
C HIS A 60 8.79 -14.11 3.20
N TYR A 61 7.81 -14.28 2.32
CA TYR A 61 6.60 -13.44 2.33
C TYR A 61 5.78 -13.63 3.60
N LEU A 62 5.64 -14.86 4.10
CA LEU A 62 4.88 -15.09 5.33
C LEU A 62 5.56 -14.44 6.55
N ASN A 63 6.90 -14.36 6.59
CA ASN A 63 7.61 -13.59 7.60
C ASN A 63 7.36 -12.08 7.47
N GLN A 64 7.32 -11.53 6.25
CA GLN A 64 6.95 -10.13 6.05
C GLN A 64 5.55 -9.83 6.60
N SER A 65 4.57 -10.70 6.35
CA SER A 65 3.23 -10.55 6.91
C SER A 65 3.24 -10.53 8.44
N LEU A 66 3.96 -11.46 9.09
CA LEU A 66 4.10 -11.47 10.56
C LEU A 66 4.68 -10.16 11.11
N GLN A 67 5.73 -9.65 10.47
CA GLN A 67 6.38 -8.40 10.87
C GLN A 67 5.44 -7.21 10.73
N ARG A 68 4.71 -7.13 9.61
CA ARG A 68 3.78 -6.02 9.32
C ARG A 68 2.51 -6.08 10.16
N ASP A 69 2.11 -7.27 10.59
CA ASP A 69 1.07 -7.44 11.59
C ASP A 69 1.56 -7.14 13.03
N GLY A 70 2.86 -6.88 13.24
CA GLY A 70 3.42 -6.54 14.54
C GLY A 70 3.77 -7.74 15.43
N TYR A 71 3.73 -8.97 14.90
CA TYR A 71 4.12 -10.18 15.61
C TYR A 71 5.64 -10.38 15.61
N SER A 72 6.38 -9.44 16.20
CA SER A 72 7.86 -9.39 16.19
C SER A 72 8.59 -10.61 16.77
N ARG A 73 7.90 -11.45 17.55
CA ARG A 73 8.45 -12.69 18.13
C ARG A 73 7.89 -13.96 17.49
N ALA A 74 6.92 -13.83 16.59
CA ALA A 74 6.37 -14.96 15.88
C ALA A 74 7.37 -15.51 14.87
N LYS A 75 7.17 -16.77 14.48
CA LYS A 75 7.96 -17.42 13.45
C LYS A 75 7.05 -18.20 12.52
N VAL A 76 7.46 -18.32 11.27
CA VAL A 76 6.87 -19.23 10.31
C VAL A 76 7.94 -20.16 9.76
N SER A 77 7.60 -21.43 9.59
CA SER A 77 8.39 -22.37 8.80
C SER A 77 7.54 -23.00 7.71
N VAL A 78 8.05 -23.08 6.49
CA VAL A 78 7.32 -23.73 5.37
C VAL A 78 7.95 -25.07 5.03
N LYS A 79 7.13 -26.11 4.84
CA LYS A 79 7.58 -27.46 4.49
C LYS A 79 6.73 -28.08 3.41
N THR A 80 7.35 -28.96 2.63
CA THR A 80 6.67 -29.81 1.66
C THR A 80 6.68 -31.26 2.12
N HIS A 81 5.52 -31.92 2.10
CA HIS A 81 5.37 -33.34 2.37
C HIS A 81 4.34 -33.93 1.38
N ASP A 82 4.67 -35.03 0.72
CA ASP A 82 3.80 -35.71 -0.27
C ASP A 82 3.20 -34.77 -1.35
N GLY A 83 3.98 -33.79 -1.80
CA GLY A 83 3.54 -32.81 -2.82
C GLY A 83 2.56 -31.75 -2.31
N GLN A 84 2.33 -31.68 -1.00
CA GLN A 84 1.59 -30.63 -0.32
C GLN A 84 2.55 -29.73 0.45
N VAL A 85 2.29 -28.42 0.43
CA VAL A 85 3.07 -27.40 1.14
C VAL A 85 2.22 -26.87 2.30
N SER A 86 2.81 -26.82 3.49
CA SER A 86 2.19 -26.23 4.68
C SER A 86 3.11 -25.22 5.36
N ALA A 87 2.52 -24.22 6.00
CA ALA A 87 3.19 -23.25 6.84
C ALA A 87 2.85 -23.51 8.31
N THR A 88 3.85 -23.61 9.16
CA THR A 88 3.69 -23.70 10.61
C THR A 88 4.01 -22.35 11.22
N PHE A 89 3.04 -21.71 11.86
CA PHE A 89 3.23 -20.45 12.58
C PHE A 89 3.28 -20.70 14.08
N SER A 90 4.18 -19.99 14.77
CA SER A 90 4.29 -19.98 16.23
C SER A 90 4.23 -18.55 16.75
N GLY A 91 3.67 -18.36 17.95
CA GLY A 91 3.58 -17.03 18.59
C GLY A 91 2.54 -16.09 17.97
N VAL A 92 1.51 -16.65 17.33
CA VAL A 92 0.37 -15.94 16.73
C VAL A 92 -0.96 -16.44 17.31
N PRO A 93 -2.06 -15.69 17.19
CA PRO A 93 -3.40 -16.19 17.53
C PRO A 93 -3.80 -17.42 16.70
N ASP A 94 -4.63 -18.30 17.29
CA ASP A 94 -5.11 -19.53 16.63
C ASP A 94 -5.79 -19.27 15.27
N ALA A 95 -6.40 -18.09 15.10
CA ALA A 95 -7.11 -17.70 13.89
C ALA A 95 -6.21 -17.05 12.81
N TYR A 96 -4.91 -16.85 13.07
CA TYR A 96 -4.02 -16.10 12.17
C TYR A 96 -3.90 -16.73 10.77
N GLY A 97 -4.11 -18.04 10.64
CA GLY A 97 -4.11 -18.73 9.35
C GLY A 97 -5.32 -18.43 8.45
N GLN A 98 -6.41 -17.88 9.00
CA GLN A 98 -7.66 -17.68 8.26
C GLN A 98 -7.55 -16.58 7.19
N PRO A 99 -7.02 -15.37 7.49
CA PRO A 99 -6.79 -14.36 6.46
C PRO A 99 -5.84 -14.84 5.35
N LEU A 100 -4.79 -15.60 5.67
CA LEU A 100 -3.89 -16.17 4.67
C LEU A 100 -4.62 -17.17 3.76
N THR A 101 -5.42 -18.06 4.34
CA THR A 101 -6.21 -19.03 3.59
C THR A 101 -7.20 -18.33 2.65
N ALA A 102 -7.88 -17.29 3.13
CA ALA A 102 -8.78 -16.47 2.31
C ALA A 102 -8.04 -15.80 1.15
N LEU A 103 -6.90 -15.15 1.42
CA LEU A 103 -6.06 -14.52 0.41
C LEU A 103 -5.64 -15.52 -0.69
N LEU A 104 -5.15 -16.70 -0.32
CA LEU A 104 -4.72 -17.71 -1.28
C LEU A 104 -5.89 -18.29 -2.10
N ASN A 105 -7.05 -18.47 -1.49
CA ASN A 105 -8.25 -18.92 -2.21
C ASN A 105 -8.78 -17.86 -3.18
N THR A 106 -8.63 -16.58 -2.85
CA THR A 106 -8.94 -15.47 -3.76
C THR A 106 -7.89 -15.36 -4.86
N ALA A 107 -6.62 -15.63 -4.55
CA ALA A 107 -5.53 -15.64 -5.51
C ALA A 107 -5.65 -16.69 -6.61
N ASP A 108 -6.35 -17.80 -6.37
CA ASP A 108 -6.65 -18.78 -7.43
C ASP A 108 -7.44 -18.12 -8.60
N LEU A 109 -8.30 -17.13 -8.31
CA LEU A 109 -9.01 -16.36 -9.34
C LEU A 109 -8.07 -15.49 -10.17
N ALA A 110 -7.05 -14.90 -9.54
CA ALA A 110 -6.04 -14.13 -10.26
C ALA A 110 -5.21 -15.02 -11.18
N TYR A 111 -4.83 -16.21 -10.71
CA TYR A 111 -4.12 -17.19 -11.54
C TYR A 111 -4.99 -17.64 -12.73
N GLN A 112 -6.28 -17.89 -12.52
CA GLN A 112 -7.20 -18.22 -13.61
C GLN A 112 -7.30 -17.08 -14.64
N GLY A 113 -7.40 -15.83 -14.16
CA GLY A 113 -7.37 -14.64 -15.01
C GLY A 113 -6.10 -14.51 -15.83
N ALA A 114 -4.93 -14.67 -15.19
CA ALA A 114 -3.62 -14.64 -15.84
C ALA A 114 -3.46 -15.77 -16.88
N SER A 115 -3.89 -16.98 -16.54
CA SER A 115 -3.86 -18.15 -17.44
C SER A 115 -4.71 -17.90 -18.70
N THR A 116 -5.90 -17.33 -18.53
CA THR A 116 -6.79 -16.98 -19.65
C THR A 116 -6.21 -15.84 -20.50
N LEU A 117 -5.65 -14.82 -19.86
CA LEU A 117 -4.98 -13.71 -20.56
C LEU A 117 -3.80 -14.22 -21.41
N ASN A 118 -3.04 -15.18 -20.89
CA ASN A 118 -1.96 -15.83 -21.60
C ASN A 118 -2.45 -16.73 -22.74
N SER A 119 -3.50 -17.53 -22.53
CA SER A 119 -4.07 -18.35 -23.63
C SER A 119 -4.62 -17.50 -24.78
N ASP A 120 -5.07 -16.28 -24.48
CA ASP A 120 -5.52 -15.30 -25.47
C ASP A 120 -4.37 -14.58 -26.18
N GLY A 121 -3.11 -14.89 -25.86
CA GLY A 121 -1.92 -14.29 -26.47
C GLY A 121 -1.68 -12.84 -26.06
N LYS A 122 -2.26 -12.39 -24.95
CA LYS A 122 -2.16 -11.00 -24.45
C LYS A 122 -1.19 -10.84 -23.27
N TRP A 123 -0.62 -11.93 -22.78
CA TRP A 123 0.40 -11.89 -21.73
C TRP A 123 1.75 -11.50 -22.32
N ALA A 124 2.33 -10.40 -21.87
CA ALA A 124 3.67 -10.02 -22.31
C ALA A 124 4.74 -10.93 -21.69
N TYR A 125 5.80 -11.22 -22.44
CA TYR A 125 6.84 -12.16 -22.01
C TYR A 125 7.57 -11.76 -20.71
N ASN A 126 7.57 -10.47 -20.38
CA ASN A 126 8.21 -9.89 -19.21
C ASN A 126 7.23 -9.60 -18.07
N TRP A 127 6.00 -10.12 -18.13
CA TRP A 127 5.00 -10.00 -17.08
C TRP A 127 5.01 -11.22 -16.18
N TYR A 128 4.79 -10.99 -14.88
CA TYR A 128 4.66 -12.03 -13.87
C TYR A 128 3.37 -11.82 -13.08
N LEU A 129 2.61 -12.88 -12.82
CA LEU A 129 1.52 -12.78 -11.84
C LEU A 129 2.16 -12.45 -10.50
N PHE A 130 1.76 -11.33 -9.89
CA PHE A 130 2.28 -10.92 -8.60
C PHE A 130 1.13 -10.50 -7.69
N LEU A 131 0.94 -11.30 -6.66
CA LEU A 131 -0.09 -11.08 -5.64
C LEU A 131 0.50 -10.28 -4.48
N PRO A 132 -0.31 -9.54 -3.70
CA PRO A 132 0.12 -8.73 -2.55
C PRO A 132 0.55 -9.59 -1.35
N LEU A 133 1.50 -10.50 -1.59
CA LEU A 133 2.11 -11.37 -0.61
C LEU A 133 3.00 -10.56 0.31
N GLY A 134 3.07 -10.99 1.56
CA GLY A 134 3.81 -10.32 2.60
C GLY A 134 3.15 -9.07 3.16
N MET A 135 1.96 -8.66 2.68
CA MET A 135 1.19 -7.58 3.32
C MET A 135 0.71 -7.97 4.72
N ALA A 136 0.37 -6.97 5.54
CA ALA A 136 -0.33 -7.21 6.81
C ALA A 136 -1.64 -7.98 6.53
N LEU A 137 -1.86 -9.08 7.24
CA LEU A 137 -3.02 -9.96 7.02
C LEU A 137 -4.20 -9.59 7.92
N GLU A 138 -3.93 -9.27 9.18
CA GLU A 138 -4.96 -9.06 10.21
C GLU A 138 -4.96 -7.60 10.71
N ASN A 139 -3.79 -7.04 11.04
CA ASN A 139 -3.66 -5.75 11.72
C ASN A 139 -3.60 -4.55 10.77
N ARG A 140 -4.38 -4.61 9.71
CA ARG A 140 -4.48 -3.58 8.67
C ARG A 140 -5.26 -2.36 9.17
N LYS A 141 -4.85 -1.19 8.71
CA LYS A 141 -5.43 0.12 9.08
C LYS A 141 -6.14 0.78 7.90
N SER A 142 -5.72 0.50 6.68
CA SER A 142 -6.35 1.02 5.46
C SER A 142 -6.00 0.15 4.26
N ILE A 143 -6.72 0.36 3.16
CA ILE A 143 -6.50 -0.29 1.87
C ILE A 143 -6.01 0.73 0.85
N GLU A 144 -5.04 0.32 0.04
CA GLU A 144 -4.50 1.07 -1.09
C GLU A 144 -4.89 0.35 -2.37
N LEU A 145 -5.78 0.94 -3.16
CA LEU A 145 -6.14 0.41 -4.46
C LEU A 145 -5.22 1.04 -5.50
N LEU A 146 -4.38 0.22 -6.11
CA LEU A 146 -3.33 0.60 -7.05
C LEU A 146 -3.55 -0.03 -8.42
N HIS A 147 -2.76 0.44 -9.39
CA HIS A 147 -2.85 -0.01 -10.76
C HIS A 147 -2.21 -1.39 -10.92
N PHE A 148 -0.89 -1.47 -10.76
CA PHE A 148 -0.10 -2.70 -10.84
C PHE A 148 1.23 -2.52 -10.09
N PRO A 149 1.86 -3.61 -9.60
CA PRO A 149 3.17 -3.55 -8.97
C PRO A 149 4.30 -3.48 -10.01
N PRO A 150 5.40 -2.75 -9.75
CA PRO A 150 6.55 -2.79 -10.62
C PRO A 150 7.30 -4.13 -10.49
N ASP A 151 7.88 -4.59 -11.59
CA ASP A 151 8.60 -5.87 -11.71
C ASP A 151 9.80 -6.01 -10.77
N TYR A 152 10.48 -4.92 -10.43
CA TYR A 152 11.63 -4.95 -9.51
C TYR A 152 11.23 -5.23 -8.05
N SER A 153 10.01 -4.89 -7.62
CA SER A 153 9.49 -5.25 -6.28
C SER A 153 9.35 -6.77 -6.15
N LEU A 154 9.03 -7.45 -7.25
CA LEU A 154 9.11 -8.89 -7.34
C LEU A 154 10.56 -9.34 -7.50
N THR A 155 11.15 -9.14 -8.67
CA THR A 155 12.36 -9.84 -9.12
C THR A 155 13.64 -9.49 -8.36
N GLN A 156 13.72 -8.31 -7.74
CA GLN A 156 14.92 -7.84 -7.04
C GLN A 156 14.70 -7.75 -5.52
N ALA A 157 13.64 -7.06 -5.11
CA ALA A 157 13.39 -6.78 -3.70
C ALA A 157 12.74 -7.95 -2.96
N GLN A 158 11.92 -8.75 -3.66
CA GLN A 158 11.05 -9.75 -3.03
C GLN A 158 10.16 -9.11 -1.94
N ASP A 159 9.72 -7.87 -2.18
CA ASP A 159 8.98 -7.09 -1.22
C ASP A 159 8.02 -6.16 -1.98
N TYR A 160 6.73 -6.38 -1.78
CA TYR A 160 5.66 -5.61 -2.41
C TYR A 160 5.64 -4.13 -2.01
N LEU A 161 6.19 -3.79 -0.83
CA LEU A 161 6.29 -2.43 -0.34
C LEU A 161 7.64 -1.78 -0.65
N GLU A 162 8.57 -2.48 -1.30
CA GLU A 162 9.84 -1.91 -1.76
C GLU A 162 9.65 -1.34 -3.18
N SER A 163 9.24 -0.09 -3.26
CA SER A 163 9.11 0.66 -4.51
C SER A 163 9.13 2.15 -4.28
N ALA A 164 9.57 2.92 -5.28
CA ALA A 164 9.52 4.38 -5.17
C ALA A 164 8.11 4.90 -4.85
N THR A 165 7.08 4.27 -5.43
CA THR A 165 5.66 4.58 -5.18
C THR A 165 5.29 4.39 -3.72
N THR A 166 5.60 3.22 -3.15
CA THR A 166 5.21 2.82 -1.79
C THR A 166 6.07 3.50 -0.74
N ASP A 167 7.38 3.68 -0.98
CA ASP A 167 8.32 4.37 -0.10
C ASP A 167 7.93 5.84 0.07
N ARG A 168 7.60 6.50 -1.05
CA ARG A 168 7.12 7.88 -1.01
C ARG A 168 5.85 7.96 -0.17
N TRP A 169 4.89 7.07 -0.39
CA TRP A 169 3.63 7.13 0.34
C TRP A 169 3.80 6.85 1.84
N ALA A 170 4.70 5.93 2.21
CA ALA A 170 5.12 5.70 3.60
C ALA A 170 5.70 6.97 4.25
N ALA A 171 6.52 7.73 3.52
CA ALA A 171 7.04 9.01 3.98
C ALA A 171 5.92 10.03 4.23
N LEU A 172 4.93 10.13 3.33
CA LEU A 172 3.78 11.02 3.52
C LEU A 172 2.89 10.61 4.71
N LEU A 173 2.74 9.31 4.97
CA LEU A 173 2.07 8.81 6.17
C LEU A 173 2.86 9.21 7.43
N THR A 174 4.19 9.15 7.37
CA THR A 174 5.09 9.59 8.45
C THR A 174 4.98 11.09 8.73
N ASP A 175 4.93 11.91 7.68
CA ASP A 175 4.68 13.37 7.79
C ASP A 175 3.32 13.69 8.44
N ASN A 176 2.39 12.74 8.37
CA ASN A 176 1.07 12.79 9.00
C ASN A 176 0.99 12.10 10.37
N GLY A 177 2.14 11.73 10.94
CA GLY A 177 2.25 11.24 12.31
C GLY A 177 2.03 9.73 12.48
N VAL A 178 2.04 8.95 11.40
CA VAL A 178 2.15 7.49 11.49
C VAL A 178 3.61 7.13 11.79
N PRO A 179 3.93 6.36 12.82
CA PRO A 179 5.30 5.89 13.03
C PRO A 179 5.79 5.10 11.82
N ALA A 180 7.05 5.30 11.39
CA ALA A 180 7.59 4.64 10.21
C ALA A 180 7.42 3.10 10.26
N THR A 181 7.63 2.50 11.43
CA THR A 181 7.45 1.05 11.68
C THR A 181 6.01 0.57 11.58
N GLU A 182 5.03 1.47 11.59
CA GLU A 182 3.60 1.16 11.50
C GLU A 182 3.02 1.46 10.10
N THR A 183 3.75 2.19 9.24
CA THR A 183 3.27 2.52 7.89
C THR A 183 2.86 1.30 7.05
N PRO A 184 3.50 0.11 7.13
CA PRO A 184 3.06 -1.05 6.35
C PRO A 184 1.62 -1.49 6.64
N ALA A 185 1.11 -1.26 7.85
CA ALA A 185 -0.26 -1.60 8.20
C ALA A 185 -1.30 -0.73 7.47
N TYR A 186 -0.89 0.45 6.99
CA TYR A 186 -1.73 1.35 6.19
C TYR A 186 -1.64 1.04 4.70
N GLN A 187 -0.61 0.31 4.26
CA GLN A 187 -0.29 0.08 2.86
C GLN A 187 -0.67 -1.34 2.41
N THR A 188 -1.84 -1.83 2.83
CA THR A 188 -2.34 -3.10 2.27
C THR A 188 -2.85 -2.85 0.86
N ILE A 189 -2.12 -3.37 -0.12
CA ILE A 189 -2.39 -3.08 -1.54
C ILE A 189 -3.36 -4.09 -2.16
N ILE A 190 -4.27 -3.59 -2.98
CA ILE A 190 -5.01 -4.34 -3.99
C ILE A 190 -4.67 -3.73 -5.34
N ASP A 191 -4.13 -4.52 -6.26
CA ASP A 191 -3.89 -4.08 -7.63
C ASP A 191 -5.04 -4.47 -8.56
N ILE A 192 -5.49 -3.53 -9.39
CA ILE A 192 -6.47 -3.84 -10.44
C ILE A 192 -5.84 -4.68 -11.57
N ALA A 193 -4.53 -4.70 -11.70
CA ALA A 193 -3.80 -5.69 -12.49
C ALA A 193 -2.73 -6.31 -11.59
N PRO A 194 -2.93 -7.52 -11.03
CA PRO A 194 -1.95 -8.20 -10.18
C PRO A 194 -0.81 -8.79 -11.04
N ILE A 195 -0.17 -7.93 -11.83
CA ILE A 195 0.86 -8.26 -12.80
C ILE A 195 2.07 -7.38 -12.51
N ALA A 196 3.15 -7.99 -12.04
CA ALA A 196 4.46 -7.38 -12.01
C ALA A 196 4.92 -7.10 -13.44
N ALA A 197 5.07 -5.81 -13.76
CA ALA A 197 5.44 -5.32 -15.08
C ALA A 197 6.40 -4.12 -14.97
N PRO A 198 7.11 -3.73 -16.05
CA PRO A 198 7.92 -2.51 -16.04
C PRO A 198 7.12 -1.30 -15.59
N SER A 199 7.73 -0.39 -14.83
CA SER A 199 7.03 0.75 -14.21
C SER A 199 6.35 1.72 -15.20
N ASN A 200 6.68 1.62 -16.50
CA ASN A 200 6.07 2.39 -17.58
C ASN A 200 5.01 1.61 -18.39
N ALA A 201 4.69 0.36 -18.02
CA ALA A 201 3.78 -0.53 -18.75
C ALA A 201 2.28 -0.22 -18.53
N GLY A 202 1.94 0.83 -17.78
CA GLY A 202 0.54 1.10 -17.40
C GLY A 202 -0.42 1.21 -18.58
N LYS A 203 0.01 1.75 -19.72
CA LYS A 203 -0.82 1.83 -20.92
C LYS A 203 -1.12 0.45 -21.53
N ASP A 204 -0.17 -0.47 -21.45
CA ASP A 204 -0.30 -1.81 -22.03
C ASP A 204 -1.27 -2.68 -21.22
N LEU A 205 -1.56 -2.32 -19.98
CA LEU A 205 -2.46 -3.02 -19.07
C LEU A 205 -3.94 -2.58 -19.20
N GLU A 206 -4.26 -1.47 -19.87
CA GLU A 206 -5.63 -0.92 -19.90
C GLU A 206 -6.70 -1.90 -20.40
N ASN A 207 -6.32 -2.85 -21.25
CA ASN A 207 -7.23 -3.85 -21.81
C ASN A 207 -7.22 -5.20 -21.10
N VAL A 208 -6.52 -5.32 -19.96
CA VAL A 208 -6.37 -6.60 -19.24
C VAL A 208 -7.18 -6.68 -17.95
N TYR A 209 -7.67 -5.56 -17.40
CA TYR A 209 -8.31 -5.55 -16.07
C TYR A 209 -9.51 -6.49 -15.96
N SER A 210 -10.28 -6.68 -17.04
CA SER A 210 -11.48 -7.53 -17.03
C SER A 210 -11.17 -9.00 -16.78
N TYR A 211 -9.94 -9.46 -17.05
CA TYR A 211 -9.52 -10.83 -16.75
C TYR A 211 -9.42 -11.10 -15.24
N PHE A 212 -9.35 -10.05 -14.43
CA PHE A 212 -9.15 -10.14 -12.99
C PHE A 212 -10.36 -9.65 -12.18
N THR A 213 -11.53 -9.41 -12.79
CA THR A 213 -12.69 -8.82 -12.10
C THR A 213 -13.14 -9.61 -10.87
N ASP A 214 -13.21 -10.94 -10.95
CA ASP A 214 -13.61 -11.77 -9.82
C ASP A 214 -12.57 -11.70 -8.69
N TYR A 215 -11.28 -11.69 -9.02
CA TYR A 215 -10.21 -11.48 -8.05
C TYR A 215 -10.31 -10.10 -7.38
N GLN A 216 -10.39 -9.03 -8.18
CA GLN A 216 -10.35 -7.66 -7.70
C GLN A 216 -11.52 -7.37 -6.75
N THR A 217 -12.74 -7.73 -7.16
CA THR A 217 -13.96 -7.45 -6.37
C THR A 217 -13.98 -8.27 -5.08
N ARG A 218 -13.48 -9.51 -5.11
CA ARG A 218 -13.34 -10.36 -3.93
C ARG A 218 -12.25 -9.86 -2.98
N MET A 219 -11.10 -9.41 -3.49
CA MET A 219 -10.05 -8.77 -2.69
C MET A 219 -10.58 -7.51 -1.99
N VAL A 220 -11.31 -6.66 -2.72
CA VAL A 220 -11.94 -5.48 -2.12
C VAL A 220 -12.90 -5.90 -1.00
N GLN A 221 -13.76 -6.90 -1.23
CA GLN A 221 -14.66 -7.39 -0.19
C GLN A 221 -13.91 -7.94 1.03
N GLU A 222 -12.97 -8.86 0.84
CA GLU A 222 -12.30 -9.60 1.93
C GLU A 222 -11.34 -8.71 2.73
N LEU A 223 -10.65 -7.77 2.09
CA LEU A 223 -9.67 -6.92 2.78
C LEU A 223 -10.26 -5.64 3.35
N SER A 224 -11.32 -5.08 2.74
CA SER A 224 -11.92 -3.85 3.25
C SER A 224 -12.97 -4.07 4.34
N LEU A 225 -13.56 -5.26 4.45
CA LEU A 225 -14.63 -5.55 5.40
C LEU A 225 -14.15 -6.45 6.54
N HIS A 226 -14.51 -6.08 7.76
CA HIS A 226 -14.27 -6.85 8.97
C HIS A 226 -15.56 -7.08 9.76
N ALA A 227 -15.48 -7.92 10.79
CA ALA A 227 -16.59 -8.10 11.74
C ALA A 227 -16.99 -6.77 12.42
N ASN A 228 -16.03 -5.88 12.67
CA ASN A 228 -16.21 -4.66 13.45
C ASN A 228 -16.40 -3.39 12.60
N GLY A 229 -16.53 -3.51 11.27
CA GLY A 229 -16.70 -2.36 10.37
C GLY A 229 -15.96 -2.53 9.04
N SER A 230 -15.66 -1.41 8.39
CA SER A 230 -14.86 -1.36 7.17
C SER A 230 -13.60 -0.53 7.36
N LEU A 231 -12.57 -0.87 6.59
CA LEU A 231 -11.34 -0.08 6.49
C LEU A 231 -11.50 1.01 5.42
N PRO A 232 -10.91 2.21 5.63
CA PRO A 232 -10.86 3.23 4.60
C PRO A 232 -10.00 2.77 3.43
N MET A 233 -10.36 3.23 2.23
CA MET A 233 -9.62 2.94 1.00
C MET A 233 -9.15 4.22 0.32
N VAL A 234 -7.93 4.20 -0.20
CA VAL A 234 -7.41 5.24 -1.10
C VAL A 234 -7.28 4.66 -2.51
N ALA A 235 -7.86 5.35 -3.49
CA ALA A 235 -7.88 4.97 -4.90
C ALA A 235 -6.88 5.81 -5.68
N PHE A 236 -5.75 5.20 -6.05
CA PHE A 236 -4.60 5.89 -6.61
C PHE A 236 -4.61 5.92 -8.13
N GLY A 237 -4.59 7.12 -8.72
CA GLY A 237 -4.43 7.26 -10.17
C GLY A 237 -5.73 7.17 -10.96
N THR A 238 -5.65 7.38 -12.26
CA THR A 238 -6.85 7.44 -13.11
C THR A 238 -7.40 6.05 -13.45
N PRO A 239 -6.58 5.05 -13.82
CA PRO A 239 -7.06 3.69 -14.09
C PRO A 239 -7.87 3.12 -12.92
N VAL A 240 -7.40 3.29 -11.69
CA VAL A 240 -8.09 2.81 -10.49
C VAL A 240 -9.41 3.53 -10.25
N ARG A 241 -9.46 4.86 -10.39
CA ARG A 241 -10.70 5.62 -10.19
C ARG A 241 -11.73 5.30 -11.28
N ASN A 242 -11.29 5.01 -12.51
CA ASN A 242 -12.15 4.49 -13.58
C ASN A 242 -12.65 3.08 -13.27
N TRP A 243 -11.79 2.22 -12.73
CA TRP A 243 -12.18 0.88 -12.28
C TRP A 243 -13.26 0.94 -11.20
N ILE A 244 -13.15 1.83 -10.21
CA ILE A 244 -14.22 2.04 -9.21
C ILE A 244 -15.54 2.42 -9.87
N LYS A 245 -15.52 3.32 -10.85
CA LYS A 245 -16.72 3.71 -11.60
C LYS A 245 -17.31 2.53 -12.35
N GLN A 246 -16.48 1.69 -12.95
CA GLN A 246 -16.91 0.52 -13.68
C GLN A 246 -17.55 -0.53 -12.77
N GLN A 247 -16.94 -0.84 -11.63
CA GLN A 247 -17.39 -1.93 -10.74
C GLN A 247 -18.51 -1.50 -9.78
N TYR A 248 -18.49 -0.26 -9.31
CA TYR A 248 -19.39 0.22 -8.25
C TYR A 248 -20.27 1.40 -8.67
N GLY A 249 -20.13 1.90 -9.91
CA GLY A 249 -20.91 3.04 -10.41
C GLY A 249 -20.49 4.40 -9.82
N GLN A 250 -19.46 4.44 -8.98
CA GLN A 250 -19.06 5.65 -8.26
C GLN A 250 -17.98 6.43 -9.02
N THR A 251 -18.19 7.73 -9.20
CA THR A 251 -17.15 8.62 -9.74
C THR A 251 -16.40 9.28 -8.60
N VAL A 252 -15.07 9.19 -8.61
CA VAL A 252 -14.23 9.77 -7.55
C VAL A 252 -13.07 10.58 -8.15
N GLY A 253 -12.96 11.84 -7.73
CA GLY A 253 -11.90 12.78 -8.10
C GLY A 253 -10.67 12.66 -7.20
N VAL A 254 -9.56 13.30 -7.56
CA VAL A 254 -8.45 13.54 -6.62
C VAL A 254 -8.99 14.43 -5.49
N LEU A 255 -8.80 14.00 -4.24
CA LEU A 255 -9.46 14.55 -3.04
C LEU A 255 -10.99 14.54 -3.10
N GLY A 256 -11.57 13.68 -3.93
CA GLY A 256 -13.00 13.37 -3.90
C GLY A 256 -13.26 12.20 -2.97
N LEU A 257 -14.34 12.28 -2.19
CA LEU A 257 -14.83 11.17 -1.37
C LEU A 257 -16.06 10.53 -1.99
N THR A 258 -16.13 9.21 -1.91
CA THR A 258 -17.31 8.43 -2.23
C THR A 258 -17.45 7.23 -1.27
N GLN A 259 -18.50 6.44 -1.43
CA GLN A 259 -18.68 5.16 -0.76
C GLN A 259 -18.99 4.08 -1.79
N ILE A 260 -18.34 2.92 -1.65
CA ILE A 260 -18.67 1.72 -2.41
C ILE A 260 -19.33 0.69 -1.49
N SER A 261 -20.05 -0.27 -2.08
CA SER A 261 -20.65 -1.40 -1.37
C SER A 261 -20.12 -2.72 -1.91
N PRO A 262 -19.01 -3.25 -1.35
CA PRO A 262 -18.48 -4.56 -1.75
C PRO A 262 -19.41 -5.72 -1.37
N THR A 263 -20.30 -5.50 -0.40
CA THR A 263 -21.36 -6.44 -0.02
C THR A 263 -22.62 -5.63 0.30
N ALA A 264 -23.79 -6.18 -0.03
CA ALA A 264 -25.07 -5.53 0.28
C ALA A 264 -25.16 -5.14 1.76
N GLY A 265 -25.52 -3.88 2.03
CA GLY A 265 -25.65 -3.34 3.38
C GLY A 265 -24.34 -2.98 4.10
N LYS A 266 -23.18 -3.20 3.48
CA LYS A 266 -21.87 -2.77 4.01
C LYS A 266 -21.24 -1.75 3.07
N THR A 267 -20.69 -0.67 3.63
CA THR A 267 -20.06 0.41 2.85
C THR A 267 -18.60 0.61 3.25
N VAL A 268 -17.81 1.04 2.27
CA VAL A 268 -16.40 1.40 2.43
C VAL A 268 -16.23 2.84 1.97
N SER A 269 -15.62 3.67 2.80
CA SER A 269 -15.28 5.05 2.42
C SER A 269 -14.06 5.03 1.51
N VAL A 270 -14.16 5.67 0.35
CA VAL A 270 -13.09 5.71 -0.65
C VAL A 270 -12.70 7.16 -0.95
N LEU A 271 -11.42 7.46 -0.81
CA LEU A 271 -10.81 8.73 -1.22
C LEU A 271 -10.06 8.53 -2.54
N GLY A 272 -10.34 9.35 -3.55
CA GLY A 272 -9.50 9.39 -4.75
C GLY A 272 -8.24 10.20 -4.51
N SER A 273 -7.10 9.72 -5.01
CA SER A 273 -5.80 10.37 -4.90
C SER A 273 -5.08 10.40 -6.27
N ASN A 274 -4.07 11.24 -6.40
CA ASN A 274 -3.10 11.07 -7.47
C ASN A 274 -2.40 9.72 -7.28
N HIS A 275 -1.91 9.12 -8.36
CA HIS A 275 -0.98 8.00 -8.21
C HIS A 275 0.30 8.50 -7.48
N PRO A 276 0.90 7.77 -6.53
CA PRO A 276 2.02 8.32 -5.74
C PRO A 276 3.23 8.72 -6.59
N SER A 277 3.45 8.04 -7.72
CA SER A 277 4.49 8.41 -8.68
C SER A 277 4.18 9.64 -9.55
N TYR A 278 2.94 10.12 -9.58
CA TYR A 278 2.53 11.23 -10.45
C TYR A 278 3.30 12.52 -10.15
N ILE A 279 3.73 12.72 -8.91
CA ILE A 279 4.51 13.89 -8.50
C ILE A 279 5.75 14.13 -9.36
N TRP A 280 6.44 13.08 -9.79
CA TRP A 280 7.68 13.21 -10.56
C TRP A 280 7.41 13.68 -11.98
N TYR A 281 6.30 13.25 -12.58
CA TYR A 281 5.84 13.73 -13.88
C TYR A 281 5.28 15.16 -13.80
N ALA A 282 4.49 15.45 -12.76
CA ALA A 282 3.94 16.77 -12.51
C ALA A 282 5.04 17.80 -12.23
N ALA A 283 6.15 17.38 -11.63
CA ALA A 283 7.30 18.23 -11.33
C ALA A 283 8.39 18.19 -12.41
N ASP A 284 8.25 17.43 -13.50
CA ASP A 284 9.27 17.40 -14.56
C ASP A 284 9.15 18.64 -15.47
N PRO A 285 10.20 19.50 -15.60
CA PRO A 285 10.19 20.60 -16.57
C PRO A 285 9.92 20.14 -18.01
N ALA A 286 10.30 18.92 -18.39
CA ALA A 286 10.01 18.37 -19.71
C ALA A 286 8.50 18.26 -19.98
N SER A 287 7.68 18.13 -18.93
CA SER A 287 6.22 18.14 -19.04
C SER A 287 5.65 19.53 -19.39
N TYR A 288 6.46 20.60 -19.35
CA TYR A 288 6.05 21.99 -19.54
C TYR A 288 7.01 22.78 -20.44
N ASP A 289 7.48 22.18 -21.54
CA ASP A 289 8.39 22.82 -22.51
C ASP A 289 9.70 23.34 -21.88
N GLY A 290 10.21 22.66 -20.85
CA GLY A 290 11.39 23.05 -20.10
C GLY A 290 11.14 24.15 -19.04
N ASN A 291 9.89 24.52 -18.78
CA ASN A 291 9.55 25.55 -17.80
C ASN A 291 9.54 25.00 -16.38
N GLU A 292 10.65 25.16 -15.66
CA GLU A 292 10.81 24.73 -14.27
C GLU A 292 9.79 25.39 -13.32
N GLN A 293 9.49 26.67 -13.50
CA GLN A 293 8.53 27.38 -12.63
C GLN A 293 7.11 26.79 -12.72
N LYS A 294 6.67 26.40 -13.92
CA LYS A 294 5.37 25.72 -14.11
C LYS A 294 5.39 24.32 -13.53
N ALA A 295 6.50 23.60 -13.69
CA ALA A 295 6.67 22.27 -13.12
C ALA A 295 6.66 22.31 -11.59
N ASP A 296 7.32 23.30 -10.97
CA ASP A 296 7.26 23.52 -9.52
C ASP A 296 5.84 23.88 -9.07
N GLU A 297 5.12 24.72 -9.80
CA GLU A 297 3.73 25.04 -9.48
C GLU A 297 2.84 23.80 -9.46
N ALA A 298 2.97 22.94 -10.47
CA ALA A 298 2.23 21.69 -10.56
C ALA A 298 2.66 20.70 -9.46
N GLY A 299 3.97 20.55 -9.25
CA GLY A 299 4.53 19.69 -8.20
C GLY A 299 4.08 20.10 -6.79
N LEU A 300 4.10 21.39 -6.47
CA LEU A 300 3.61 21.92 -5.18
C LEU A 300 2.12 21.61 -4.95
N LYS A 301 1.29 21.73 -5.99
CA LYS A 301 -0.15 21.40 -5.91
C LYS A 301 -0.36 19.90 -5.69
N VAL A 302 0.36 19.05 -6.43
CA VAL A 302 0.29 17.59 -6.24
C VAL A 302 0.79 17.19 -4.86
N MET A 303 1.88 17.79 -4.37
CA MET A 303 2.37 17.55 -3.00
C MET A 303 1.31 17.90 -1.94
N GLY A 304 0.66 19.06 -2.07
CA GLY A 304 -0.42 19.45 -1.15
C GLY A 304 -1.63 18.52 -1.22
N GLN A 305 -1.95 17.96 -2.40
CA GLN A 305 -3.00 16.97 -2.56
C GLN A 305 -2.63 15.64 -1.89
N ASP A 306 -1.43 15.14 -2.17
CA ASP A 306 -0.98 13.84 -1.67
C ASP A 306 -0.82 13.86 -0.14
N LEU A 307 -0.26 14.93 0.44
CA LEU A 307 -0.21 15.11 1.89
C LEU A 307 -1.61 15.15 2.53
N SER A 308 -2.58 15.76 1.85
CA SER A 308 -3.97 15.79 2.32
C SER A 308 -4.63 14.42 2.27
N ALA A 309 -4.34 13.62 1.25
CA ALA A 309 -4.86 12.26 1.12
C ALA A 309 -4.20 11.29 2.11
N ALA A 310 -2.88 11.34 2.27
CA ALA A 310 -2.16 10.57 3.28
C ALA A 310 -2.60 10.95 4.71
N CYS A 311 -2.86 12.24 4.97
CA CYS A 311 -3.47 12.70 6.23
C CYS A 311 -4.82 12.02 6.50
N TRP A 312 -5.68 11.97 5.47
CA TRP A 312 -6.99 11.36 5.60
C TRP A 312 -6.87 9.86 5.87
N GLN A 313 -6.01 9.16 5.13
CA GLN A 313 -5.74 7.74 5.33
C GLN A 313 -5.20 7.45 6.73
N ALA A 314 -4.20 8.21 7.19
CA ALA A 314 -3.64 8.11 8.53
C ALA A 314 -4.73 8.30 9.60
N GLY A 315 -5.52 9.37 9.49
CA GLY A 315 -6.57 9.67 10.47
C GLY A 315 -7.70 8.63 10.48
N MET A 316 -8.16 8.18 9.31
CA MET A 316 -9.20 7.14 9.21
C MET A 316 -8.68 5.79 9.71
N GLY A 317 -7.43 5.43 9.42
CA GLY A 317 -6.85 4.16 9.87
C GLY A 317 -6.57 4.13 11.37
N GLN A 318 -6.21 5.27 11.97
CA GLN A 318 -6.07 5.39 13.44
C GLN A 318 -7.42 5.40 14.15
N LYS A 319 -8.43 6.05 13.57
CA LYS A 319 -9.75 6.25 14.17
C LYS A 319 -10.86 5.94 13.14
N PRO A 320 -11.17 4.65 12.89
CA PRO A 320 -12.13 4.25 11.85
C PRO A 320 -13.55 4.81 12.01
N ALA A 321 -13.94 5.20 13.23
CA ALA A 321 -15.23 5.82 13.52
C ALA A 321 -15.30 7.33 13.20
N SER A 322 -14.22 7.93 12.72
CA SER A 322 -14.20 9.36 12.35
C SER A 322 -15.09 9.64 11.14
N ASP A 323 -15.68 10.83 11.08
CA ASP A 323 -16.41 11.28 9.89
C ASP A 323 -15.43 11.54 8.74
N PRO A 324 -15.55 10.81 7.60
CA PRO A 324 -14.60 10.94 6.49
C PRO A 324 -14.55 12.33 5.86
N ASN A 325 -15.70 13.02 5.78
CA ASN A 325 -15.81 14.34 5.15
C ASN A 325 -15.21 15.43 6.04
N VAL A 326 -15.47 15.37 7.34
CA VAL A 326 -14.90 16.30 8.31
C VAL A 326 -13.38 16.14 8.35
N LEU A 327 -12.89 14.90 8.39
CA LEU A 327 -11.46 14.62 8.40
C LEU A 327 -10.77 15.10 7.13
N LEU A 328 -11.34 14.83 5.94
CA LEU A 328 -10.73 15.30 4.68
C LEU A 328 -10.63 16.82 4.63
N LYS A 329 -11.70 17.54 5.02
CA LYS A 329 -11.69 19.00 5.07
C LYS A 329 -10.61 19.53 6.03
N ALA A 330 -10.45 18.87 7.18
CA ALA A 330 -9.39 19.22 8.13
C ALA A 330 -8.00 18.99 7.53
N CYS A 331 -7.77 17.85 6.87
CA CYS A 331 -6.50 17.52 6.22
C CYS A 331 -6.14 18.50 5.09
N MET A 332 -7.10 18.84 4.22
CA MET A 332 -6.92 19.85 3.18
C MET A 332 -6.61 21.22 3.76
N ASN A 333 -7.27 21.60 4.86
CA ASN A 333 -6.97 22.86 5.54
C ASN A 333 -5.56 22.84 6.15
N THR A 334 -5.16 21.74 6.77
CA THR A 334 -3.82 21.56 7.35
C THR A 334 -2.76 21.76 6.28
N TRP A 335 -2.78 21.00 5.18
CA TRP A 335 -1.66 21.00 4.24
C TRP A 335 -1.72 22.11 3.20
N GLN A 336 -2.90 22.48 2.73
CA GLN A 336 -3.04 23.46 1.65
C GLN A 336 -3.27 24.90 2.14
N VAL A 337 -3.43 25.10 3.47
CA VAL A 337 -3.63 26.44 4.06
C VAL A 337 -2.67 26.71 5.20
N THR A 338 -2.76 25.94 6.29
CA THR A 338 -2.05 26.22 7.54
C THR A 338 -0.57 25.87 7.46
N ARG A 339 -0.22 24.74 6.83
CA ARG A 339 1.13 24.17 6.69
C ARG A 339 1.63 24.19 5.25
N LYS A 340 1.20 25.18 4.46
CA LYS A 340 1.63 25.34 3.07
C LYS A 340 3.14 25.58 2.91
N GLU A 341 3.79 26.18 3.91
CA GLU A 341 5.25 26.35 3.94
C GLU A 341 5.94 24.98 4.11
N GLN A 342 5.48 24.15 5.04
CA GLN A 342 5.98 22.78 5.18
C GLN A 342 5.70 21.93 3.93
N THR A 343 4.55 22.09 3.28
CA THR A 343 4.26 21.45 1.97
C THR A 343 5.32 21.81 0.93
N CYS A 344 5.74 23.08 0.91
CA CYS A 344 6.80 23.56 0.02
C CYS A 344 8.15 22.93 0.36
N GLU A 345 8.53 22.93 1.64
CA GLU A 345 9.79 22.35 2.10
C GLU A 345 9.88 20.85 1.76
N LEU A 346 8.80 20.10 1.99
CA LEU A 346 8.72 18.68 1.64
C LEU A 346 8.82 18.46 0.14
N PHE A 347 8.18 19.29 -0.68
CA PHE A 347 8.32 19.23 -2.14
C PHE A 347 9.78 19.43 -2.58
N TYR A 348 10.43 20.51 -2.13
CA TYR A 348 11.79 20.81 -2.58
C TYR A 348 12.84 19.85 -2.03
N THR A 349 12.64 19.29 -0.84
CA THR A 349 13.58 18.31 -0.29
C THR A 349 13.40 16.93 -0.92
N SER A 350 12.16 16.43 -1.05
CA SER A 350 11.90 15.06 -1.53
C SER A 350 11.80 14.91 -3.05
N VAL A 351 11.44 15.97 -3.78
CA VAL A 351 11.24 15.91 -5.25
C VAL A 351 12.37 16.60 -5.99
N ARG A 352 12.83 17.76 -5.50
CA ARG A 352 13.95 18.52 -6.09
C ARG A 352 15.31 18.19 -5.47
N ASN A 353 15.35 17.33 -4.44
CA ASN A 353 16.58 16.92 -3.74
C ASN A 353 17.41 18.11 -3.21
N LEU A 354 16.75 19.20 -2.82
CA LEU A 354 17.41 20.32 -2.17
C LEU A 354 17.70 20.00 -0.70
N SER A 355 18.78 20.59 -0.16
CA SER A 355 18.98 20.56 1.30
C SER A 355 17.87 21.33 2.01
N PRO A 356 17.57 21.03 3.29
CA PRO A 356 16.56 21.77 4.05
C PRO A 356 16.76 23.28 4.02
N GLU A 357 18.01 23.77 4.09
CA GLU A 357 18.30 25.21 4.05
C GLU A 357 17.96 25.82 2.68
N LYS A 358 18.28 25.12 1.59
CA LYS A 358 17.96 25.57 0.23
C LYS A 358 16.47 25.51 -0.06
N ALA A 359 15.78 24.47 0.41
CA ALA A 359 14.32 24.36 0.30
C ALA A 359 13.64 25.52 1.03
N ASN A 360 14.03 25.81 2.28
CA ASN A 360 13.55 26.95 3.04
C ASN A 360 13.77 28.29 2.32
N ALA A 361 14.97 28.51 1.79
CA ALA A 361 15.29 29.72 1.03
C ALA A 361 14.41 29.85 -0.23
N MET A 362 14.18 28.74 -0.94
CA MET A 362 13.30 28.71 -2.12
C MET A 362 11.84 29.03 -1.76
N CYS A 363 11.32 28.41 -0.70
CA CYS A 363 9.97 28.64 -0.20
C CYS A 363 9.74 30.08 0.30
N ALA A 364 10.80 30.77 0.72
CA ALA A 364 10.74 32.16 1.14
C ALA A 364 10.61 33.18 0.00
N THR A 365 10.87 32.79 -1.25
CA THR A 365 10.81 33.68 -2.42
C THR A 365 9.40 34.19 -2.71
N ALA A 366 9.29 35.39 -3.29
CA ALA A 366 7.98 36.00 -3.60
C ALA A 366 7.16 35.19 -4.62
N ALA A 367 7.84 34.57 -5.59
CA ALA A 367 7.20 33.73 -6.61
C ALA A 367 6.54 32.50 -5.96
N ILE A 368 7.27 31.76 -5.13
CA ILE A 368 6.75 30.57 -4.46
C ILE A 368 5.67 30.95 -3.44
N LYS A 369 5.85 32.00 -2.64
CA LYS A 369 4.79 32.50 -1.74
C LYS A 369 3.48 32.82 -2.46
N THR A 370 3.55 33.25 -3.72
CA THR A 370 2.36 33.48 -4.55
C THR A 370 1.71 32.16 -4.95
N GLN A 371 2.49 31.18 -5.41
CA GLN A 371 2.00 29.84 -5.74
C GLN A 371 1.38 29.13 -4.52
N LEU A 372 1.96 29.26 -3.33
CA LEU A 372 1.44 28.64 -2.10
C LEU A 372 0.07 29.16 -1.68
N LYS A 373 -0.34 30.37 -2.10
CA LYS A 373 -1.71 30.87 -1.89
C LYS A 373 -2.73 30.17 -2.78
N GLN A 374 -2.28 29.45 -3.80
CA GLN A 374 -3.09 28.83 -4.85
C GLN A 374 -3.06 27.30 -4.82
N LEU A 375 -2.59 26.67 -3.73
CA LEU A 375 -2.50 25.20 -3.62
C LEU A 375 -3.85 24.48 -3.81
N LYS A 376 -4.96 25.14 -3.47
CA LYS A 376 -6.32 24.62 -3.67
C LYS A 376 -6.82 24.68 -5.11
N ASN A 377 -6.16 25.46 -5.96
CA ASN A 377 -6.55 25.60 -7.35
C ASN A 377 -6.06 24.39 -8.16
N PRO A 378 -6.71 24.07 -9.29
CA PRO A 378 -6.23 23.03 -10.19
C PRO A 378 -4.76 23.21 -10.59
N ALA A 379 -4.03 22.11 -10.75
CA ALA A 379 -2.68 22.12 -11.28
C ALA A 379 -2.67 22.66 -12.72
N PRO A 380 -1.59 23.34 -13.16
CA PRO A 380 -1.38 23.64 -14.57
C PRO A 380 -1.51 22.38 -15.43
N ALA A 381 -2.10 22.52 -16.61
CA ALA A 381 -2.16 21.42 -17.56
C ALA A 381 -0.76 21.18 -18.16
N PRO A 382 -0.28 19.92 -18.19
CA PRO A 382 0.99 19.59 -18.84
C PRO A 382 0.87 19.75 -20.37
N ALA A 383 2.00 20.03 -21.02
CA ALA A 383 2.12 20.13 -22.47
C ALA A 383 2.10 18.75 -23.15
N VAL A 384 2.50 17.70 -22.41
CA VAL A 384 2.48 16.30 -22.84
C VAL A 384 1.43 15.51 -22.07
N SER A 385 0.87 14.47 -22.69
CA SER A 385 -0.07 13.58 -22.01
C SER A 385 0.63 12.81 -20.90
N ASN A 386 -0.01 12.74 -19.73
CA ASN A 386 0.48 11.94 -18.61
C ASN A 386 0.57 10.45 -18.98
N PRO A 387 1.54 9.71 -18.42
CA PRO A 387 1.50 8.26 -18.48
C PRO A 387 0.23 7.73 -17.79
N ALA A 388 -0.21 6.53 -18.20
CA ALA A 388 -1.33 5.85 -17.56
C ALA A 388 -0.91 5.34 -16.16
N LEU A 389 -1.07 6.21 -15.16
CA LEU A 389 -0.74 5.99 -13.75
C LEU A 389 -2.00 5.92 -12.87
#